data_AF-A0A2T3M3Z6-F1
#
_entry.id   AF-A0A2T3M3Z6-F1
#
_cell.length_a   1.000
_cell.length_b   1.000
_cell.length_c   1.000
_cell.angle_alpha   90.00
_cell.angle_beta   90.00
_cell.angle_gamma   90.00
#
_symmetry.space_group_name_H-M   'P 1'
#
loop_
_entity.id
_entity.type
_entity.pdbx_description
1 polymer ?
#
loop_
_entity_poly.entity_id
_entity_poly.type
_entity_poly.pdbx_seq_one_letter_code
_entity_poly.pdbx_strand_id
1 'polypeptide(L)'
;LSEINQEVDQQSLITIDAIRALTQSINTIRAYAADNTLTAPSVLDYQTAGISGVDAANLIEVNQQVDEQSLITVNGIQTLTDSLNTLRSYAVDNTQPAPSVNDYQIAGVSGVDSDNLDDINQQVDEQTLLSVDAMRSLTSSLNTIRAYAEDNTQPAPNETDYTIVGVSGVDTDNVSEINQQVDEQSILVVDAMRDVMASVLTIRTYASDNTQAAPELADFTKLGISGVDAPNLAAINEQINLQTLDTVNAIRTLVSSFNVIRAYAADNTQPEPSVSDYSDLGIAGVDSDNLAQINQQVDEQSLITI
;
A
#
# COMPACT_ATOMS: atom_id res chain seq x y z
N LEU A 1 40.60 -21.61 6.92
CA LEU A 1 41.87 -21.41 7.66
C LEU A 1 42.22 -19.93 7.80
N SER A 2 42.22 -19.13 6.73
CA SER A 2 42.49 -17.67 6.84
C SER A 2 41.53 -16.95 7.79
N GLU A 3 40.22 -17.17 7.65
CA GLU A 3 39.21 -16.51 8.51
C GLU A 3 39.25 -17.00 9.96
N ILE A 4 39.45 -18.30 10.21
CA ILE A 4 39.59 -18.82 11.59
C ILE A 4 40.81 -18.18 12.27
N ASN A 5 41.95 -18.06 11.57
CA ASN A 5 43.13 -17.41 12.14
C ASN A 5 42.88 -15.92 12.42
N GLN A 6 42.17 -15.24 11.53
CA GLN A 6 41.76 -13.84 11.74
C GLN A 6 40.88 -13.72 13.00
N GLU A 7 39.90 -14.59 13.18
CA GLU A 7 39.05 -14.59 14.38
C GLU A 7 39.82 -14.94 15.66
N VAL A 8 40.76 -15.90 15.60
CA VAL A 8 41.66 -16.20 16.73
C VAL A 8 42.43 -14.96 17.16
N ASP A 9 42.97 -14.20 16.19
CA ASP A 9 43.73 -12.97 16.46
C ASP A 9 42.81 -11.86 16.98
N GLN A 10 41.68 -11.61 16.32
CA GLN A 10 40.71 -10.56 16.70
C GLN A 10 40.15 -10.78 18.11
N GLN A 11 39.84 -12.02 18.45
CA GLN A 11 39.29 -12.40 19.77
C GLN A 11 40.39 -12.72 20.79
N SER A 12 41.67 -12.63 20.42
CA SER A 12 42.82 -12.91 21.29
C SER A 12 42.77 -14.29 21.96
N LEU A 13 42.38 -15.33 21.20
CA LEU A 13 42.23 -16.68 21.74
C LEU A 13 43.60 -17.35 21.95
N ILE A 14 43.92 -17.69 23.20
CA ILE A 14 45.22 -18.27 23.58
C ILE A 14 45.16 -19.76 24.00
N THR A 15 43.97 -20.34 24.12
CA THR A 15 43.80 -21.75 24.54
C THR A 15 43.36 -22.62 23.38
N ILE A 16 43.87 -23.86 23.34
CA ILE A 16 43.48 -24.85 22.33
C ILE A 16 41.97 -25.11 22.38
N ASP A 17 41.38 -25.12 23.57
CA ASP A 17 39.94 -25.38 23.73
C ASP A 17 39.08 -24.26 23.14
N ALA A 18 39.48 -22.98 23.31
CA ALA A 18 38.78 -21.85 22.70
C ALA A 18 38.90 -21.87 21.17
N ILE A 19 40.09 -22.15 20.63
CA ILE A 19 40.31 -22.26 19.17
C ILE A 19 39.50 -23.43 18.58
N ARG A 20 39.38 -24.55 19.32
CA ARG A 20 38.56 -25.69 18.91
C ARG A 20 37.07 -25.32 18.89
N ALA A 21 36.58 -24.62 19.91
CA ALA A 21 35.20 -24.15 19.96
C ALA A 21 34.87 -23.20 18.80
N LEU A 22 35.72 -22.19 18.56
CA LEU A 22 35.64 -21.30 17.39
C LEU A 22 35.55 -22.07 16.08
N THR A 23 36.46 -23.02 15.88
CA THR A 23 36.49 -23.85 14.66
C THR A 23 35.22 -24.67 14.50
N GLN A 24 34.70 -25.23 15.59
CA GLN A 24 33.48 -26.03 15.58
C GLN A 24 32.26 -25.17 15.23
N SER A 25 32.06 -24.03 15.89
CA SER A 25 30.92 -23.15 15.63
C SER A 25 30.94 -22.57 14.22
N ILE A 26 32.11 -22.12 13.72
CA ILE A 26 32.23 -21.68 12.32
C ILE A 26 31.90 -22.82 11.35
N ASN A 27 32.32 -24.05 11.63
CA ASN A 27 31.99 -25.19 10.77
C ASN A 27 30.50 -25.53 10.83
N THR A 28 29.85 -25.43 12.00
CA THR A 28 28.39 -25.57 12.12
C THR A 28 27.66 -24.54 11.26
N ILE A 29 28.04 -23.26 11.36
CA ILE A 29 27.44 -22.17 10.57
C ILE A 29 27.62 -22.42 9.07
N ARG A 30 28.83 -22.72 8.61
CA ARG A 30 29.09 -22.97 7.18
C ARG A 30 28.40 -24.23 6.65
N ALA A 31 28.30 -25.27 7.47
CA ALA A 31 27.62 -26.49 7.08
C ALA A 31 26.12 -26.22 6.91
N TYR A 32 25.51 -25.51 7.86
CA TYR A 32 24.12 -25.11 7.79
C TYR A 32 23.84 -24.17 6.61
N ALA A 33 24.72 -23.19 6.36
CA ALA A 33 24.61 -22.27 5.21
C ALA A 33 24.64 -22.98 3.84
N ALA A 34 25.16 -24.21 3.78
CA ALA A 34 25.21 -25.01 2.56
C ALA A 34 24.06 -26.04 2.48
N ASP A 35 23.44 -26.37 3.61
CA ASP A 35 22.41 -27.39 3.75
C ASP A 35 21.65 -27.19 5.09
N ASN A 36 20.52 -26.48 5.04
CA ASN A 36 19.66 -26.26 6.21
C ASN A 36 19.03 -27.52 6.83
N THR A 37 19.23 -28.70 6.25
CA THR A 37 18.84 -29.96 6.89
C THR A 37 19.81 -30.40 7.98
N LEU A 38 20.98 -29.77 8.05
CA LEU A 38 22.00 -29.99 9.08
C LEU A 38 21.66 -29.25 10.39
N THR A 39 22.54 -29.38 11.37
CA THR A 39 22.34 -28.76 12.69
C THR A 39 22.31 -27.24 12.56
N ALA A 40 21.17 -26.64 12.90
CA ALA A 40 21.01 -25.19 12.94
C ALA A 40 21.98 -24.55 13.96
N PRO A 41 22.69 -23.48 13.59
CA PRO A 41 23.51 -22.72 14.51
C PRO A 41 22.68 -22.18 15.67
N SER A 42 23.27 -22.22 16.87
CA SER A 42 22.71 -21.60 18.07
C SER A 42 23.23 -20.17 18.25
N VAL A 43 22.61 -19.41 19.16
CA VAL A 43 23.15 -18.11 19.61
C VAL A 43 24.62 -18.24 20.07
N LEU A 44 24.96 -19.33 20.77
CA LEU A 44 26.32 -19.57 21.23
C LEU A 44 27.28 -19.81 20.06
N ASP A 45 26.84 -20.45 18.97
CA ASP A 45 27.68 -20.67 17.80
C ASP A 45 28.05 -19.34 17.14
N TYR A 46 27.09 -18.45 16.95
CA TYR A 46 27.34 -17.11 16.41
C TYR A 46 28.25 -16.28 17.31
N GLN A 47 27.98 -16.24 18.62
CA GLN A 47 28.83 -15.54 19.59
C GLN A 47 30.26 -16.09 19.61
N THR A 48 30.42 -17.42 19.56
CA THR A 48 31.73 -18.08 19.52
C THR A 48 32.45 -17.83 18.20
N ALA A 49 31.72 -17.63 17.10
CA ALA A 49 32.27 -17.26 15.80
C ALA A 49 32.67 -15.77 15.69
N GLY A 50 32.45 -14.97 16.74
CA GLY A 50 32.72 -13.52 16.74
C GLY A 50 31.57 -12.67 16.23
N ILE A 51 30.41 -13.28 15.93
CA ILE A 51 29.23 -12.58 15.42
C ILE A 51 28.39 -12.10 16.60
N SER A 52 28.26 -10.78 16.71
CA SER A 52 27.53 -10.10 17.76
C SER A 52 26.11 -9.74 17.30
N GLY A 53 25.22 -9.48 18.26
CA GLY A 53 23.83 -9.06 17.96
C GLY A 53 22.88 -10.20 17.62
N VAL A 54 23.32 -11.46 17.60
CA VAL A 54 22.42 -12.62 17.52
C VAL A 54 21.88 -12.96 18.91
N ASP A 55 20.57 -13.03 19.02
CA ASP A 55 19.82 -13.35 20.24
C ASP A 55 18.67 -14.33 19.93
N ALA A 56 17.89 -14.72 20.94
CA ALA A 56 16.80 -15.67 20.73
C ALA A 56 15.66 -15.11 19.85
N ALA A 57 15.54 -13.79 19.72
CA ALA A 57 14.48 -13.15 18.97
C ALA A 57 14.81 -13.01 17.48
N ASN A 58 16.09 -12.94 17.09
CA ASN A 58 16.50 -12.90 15.68
C ASN A 58 17.17 -14.18 15.16
N LEU A 59 17.45 -15.18 16.03
CA LEU A 59 18.18 -16.40 15.63
C LEU A 59 17.56 -17.10 14.42
N ILE A 60 16.23 -17.19 14.37
CA ILE A 60 15.52 -17.87 13.29
C ILE A 60 15.77 -17.16 11.96
N GLU A 61 15.60 -15.83 11.94
CA GLU A 61 15.78 -15.02 10.73
C GLU A 61 17.25 -14.99 10.28
N VAL A 62 18.20 -14.87 11.23
CA VAL A 62 19.63 -14.95 10.91
C VAL A 62 19.98 -16.31 10.32
N ASN A 63 19.51 -17.42 10.91
CA ASN A 63 19.73 -18.76 10.36
C ASN A 63 19.13 -18.89 8.94
N GLN A 64 17.89 -18.45 8.74
CA GLN A 64 17.21 -18.50 7.44
C GLN A 64 18.01 -17.74 6.38
N GLN A 65 18.40 -16.49 6.65
CA GLN A 65 19.14 -15.68 5.68
C GLN A 65 20.57 -16.20 5.45
N VAL A 66 21.22 -16.79 6.46
CA VAL A 66 22.53 -17.42 6.30
C VAL A 66 22.48 -18.60 5.33
N ASP A 67 21.42 -19.41 5.37
CA ASP A 67 21.17 -20.50 4.42
C ASP A 67 20.76 -19.99 3.04
N GLU A 68 19.70 -19.19 2.95
CA GLU A 68 19.15 -18.69 1.69
C GLU A 68 20.18 -17.93 0.85
N GLN A 69 21.08 -17.18 1.51
CA GLN A 69 22.12 -16.41 0.87
C GLN A 69 23.49 -17.12 0.86
N SER A 70 23.56 -18.35 1.38
CA SER A 70 24.79 -19.16 1.45
C SER A 70 25.98 -18.41 2.08
N LEU A 71 25.73 -17.69 3.18
CA LEU A 71 26.73 -16.85 3.85
C LEU A 71 27.71 -17.69 4.68
N ILE A 72 28.96 -17.77 4.21
CA ILE A 72 30.00 -18.62 4.83
C ILE A 72 31.13 -17.85 5.53
N THR A 73 31.05 -16.51 5.53
CA THR A 73 32.07 -15.63 6.13
C THR A 73 31.52 -14.90 7.35
N VAL A 74 32.33 -14.76 8.40
CA VAL A 74 31.97 -14.07 9.65
C VAL A 74 31.56 -12.63 9.37
N ASN A 75 32.34 -11.91 8.55
CA ASN A 75 32.04 -10.53 8.20
C ASN A 75 30.72 -10.40 7.43
N GLY A 76 30.45 -11.27 6.46
CA GLY A 76 29.18 -11.24 5.71
C GLY A 76 27.97 -11.49 6.61
N ILE A 77 28.09 -12.42 7.56
CA ILE A 77 27.02 -12.73 8.51
C ILE A 77 26.85 -11.61 9.56
N GLN A 78 27.94 -10.96 9.98
CA GLN A 78 27.84 -9.77 10.86
C GLN A 78 27.10 -8.64 10.15
N THR A 79 27.46 -8.32 8.90
CA THR A 79 26.75 -7.31 8.09
C THR A 79 25.26 -7.63 7.95
N LEU A 80 24.91 -8.88 7.67
CA LEU A 80 23.52 -9.35 7.65
C LEU A 80 22.83 -9.13 9.00
N THR A 81 23.48 -9.57 10.09
CA THR A 81 22.93 -9.48 11.44
C THR A 81 22.67 -8.04 11.86
N ASP A 82 23.55 -7.11 11.49
CA ASP A 82 23.40 -5.68 11.76
C ASP A 82 22.16 -5.12 11.04
N SER A 83 22.01 -5.38 9.74
CA SER A 83 20.84 -4.92 8.97
C SER A 83 19.53 -5.57 9.44
N LEU A 84 19.51 -6.87 9.75
CA LEU A 84 18.33 -7.53 10.31
C LEU A 84 17.93 -6.94 11.67
N ASN A 85 18.92 -6.56 12.50
CA ASN A 85 18.63 -5.89 13.77
C ASN A 85 18.11 -4.47 13.58
N THR A 86 18.62 -3.71 12.62
CA THR A 86 18.06 -2.40 12.24
C THR A 86 16.60 -2.54 11.85
N LEU A 87 16.28 -3.42 10.88
CA LEU A 87 14.92 -3.70 10.42
C LEU A 87 13.99 -4.09 11.56
N ARG A 88 14.40 -5.07 12.38
CA ARG A 88 13.62 -5.55 13.52
C ARG A 88 13.39 -4.46 14.57
N SER A 89 14.41 -3.67 14.88
CA SER A 89 14.30 -2.61 15.89
C SER A 89 13.36 -1.50 15.46
N TYR A 90 13.42 -1.13 14.17
CA TYR A 90 12.53 -0.13 13.59
C TYR A 90 11.09 -0.63 13.48
N ALA A 91 10.89 -1.90 13.08
CA ALA A 91 9.57 -2.52 13.01
C ALA A 91 8.82 -2.52 14.36
N VAL A 92 9.55 -2.54 15.48
CA VAL A 92 8.98 -2.52 16.84
C VAL A 92 8.84 -1.09 17.37
N ASP A 93 9.67 -0.16 16.90
CA ASP A 93 9.79 1.21 17.40
C ASP A 93 10.42 2.11 16.33
N ASN A 94 9.59 2.84 15.57
CA ASN A 94 10.04 3.82 14.57
C ASN A 94 10.85 5.01 15.12
N THR A 95 11.07 5.12 16.43
CA THR A 95 12.04 6.09 16.98
C THR A 95 13.50 5.63 16.83
N GLN A 96 13.70 4.37 16.47
CA GLN A 96 15.00 3.79 16.16
C GLN A 96 15.49 4.21 14.75
N PRO A 97 16.76 3.98 14.40
CA PRO A 97 17.27 4.33 13.08
C PRO A 97 16.44 3.67 11.96
N ALA A 98 15.93 4.50 11.04
CA ALA A 98 15.18 4.02 9.88
C ALA A 98 16.06 3.13 8.98
N PRO A 99 15.56 1.96 8.55
CA PRO A 99 16.26 1.12 7.58
C PRO A 99 16.50 1.87 6.27
N SER A 100 17.66 1.63 5.68
CA SER A 100 18.03 2.14 4.36
C SER A 100 17.74 1.10 3.27
N VAL A 101 17.75 1.52 2.00
CA VAL A 101 17.74 0.60 0.84
C VAL A 101 18.81 -0.51 0.98
N ASN A 102 19.99 -0.16 1.50
CA ASN A 102 21.08 -1.10 1.68
C ASN A 102 20.78 -2.15 2.76
N ASP A 103 20.06 -1.79 3.83
CA ASP A 103 19.65 -2.74 4.87
C ASP A 103 18.69 -3.79 4.32
N TYR A 104 17.70 -3.37 3.53
CA TYR A 104 16.79 -4.28 2.83
C TYR A 104 17.55 -5.18 1.83
N GLN A 105 18.47 -4.63 1.05
CA GLN A 105 19.27 -5.41 0.09
C GLN A 105 20.13 -6.47 0.80
N ILE A 106 20.79 -6.12 1.90
CA ILE A 106 21.59 -7.05 2.72
C ILE A 106 20.70 -8.14 3.33
N ALA A 107 19.50 -7.78 3.79
CA ALA A 107 18.53 -8.73 4.32
C ALA A 107 17.91 -9.63 3.24
N GLY A 108 18.22 -9.42 1.96
CA GLY A 108 17.67 -10.20 0.85
C GLY A 108 16.25 -9.77 0.43
N VAL A 109 15.85 -8.54 0.75
CA VAL A 109 14.61 -7.91 0.27
C VAL A 109 14.94 -7.07 -0.97
N SER A 110 14.73 -7.65 -2.15
CA SER A 110 14.93 -6.98 -3.43
C SER A 110 13.77 -6.06 -3.80
N GLY A 111 14.02 -5.04 -4.63
CA GLY A 111 12.98 -4.15 -5.15
C GLY A 111 12.69 -2.94 -4.26
N VAL A 112 13.42 -2.78 -3.15
CA VAL A 112 13.43 -1.52 -2.39
C VAL A 112 14.36 -0.53 -3.08
N ASP A 113 13.89 0.69 -3.31
CA ASP A 113 14.62 1.80 -3.89
C ASP A 113 14.25 3.13 -3.21
N SER A 114 14.77 4.26 -3.70
CA SER A 114 14.49 5.57 -3.10
C SER A 114 13.03 5.98 -3.17
N ASP A 115 12.28 5.44 -4.14
CA ASP A 115 10.95 5.93 -4.45
C ASP A 115 9.91 5.19 -3.60
N ASN A 116 10.20 3.97 -3.12
CA ASN A 116 9.32 3.17 -2.26
C ASN A 116 9.82 2.98 -0.81
N LEU A 117 11.04 3.44 -0.47
CA LEU A 117 11.62 3.23 0.86
C LEU A 117 10.73 3.76 1.98
N ASP A 118 10.17 4.96 1.83
CA ASP A 118 9.38 5.60 2.91
C ASP A 118 8.09 4.82 3.18
N ASP A 119 7.36 4.40 2.12
CA ASP A 119 6.16 3.56 2.26
C ASP A 119 6.51 2.19 2.88
N ILE A 120 7.60 1.56 2.45
CA ILE A 120 8.01 0.25 2.97
C ILE A 120 8.41 0.36 4.44
N ASN A 121 9.18 1.38 4.82
CA ASN A 121 9.53 1.63 6.22
C ASN A 121 8.26 1.88 7.05
N GLN A 122 7.36 2.74 6.58
CA GLN A 122 6.07 2.99 7.26
C GLN A 122 5.31 1.67 7.50
N GLN A 123 5.18 0.83 6.48
CA GLN A 123 4.46 -0.44 6.61
C GLN A 123 5.18 -1.46 7.50
N VAL A 124 6.51 -1.49 7.50
CA VAL A 124 7.30 -2.35 8.40
C VAL A 124 7.05 -2.01 9.87
N ASP A 125 6.94 -0.73 10.22
CA ASP A 125 6.59 -0.25 11.57
C ASP A 125 5.10 -0.48 11.89
N GLU A 126 4.20 0.06 11.07
CA GLU A 126 2.74 0.00 11.32
C GLU A 126 2.23 -1.44 11.48
N GLN A 127 2.81 -2.38 10.75
CA GLN A 127 2.44 -3.80 10.81
C GLN A 127 3.37 -4.65 11.68
N THR A 128 4.43 -4.06 12.25
CA THR A 128 5.46 -4.77 13.03
C THR A 128 6.00 -5.99 12.28
N LEU A 129 6.52 -5.78 11.07
CA LEU A 129 7.03 -6.86 10.22
C LEU A 129 8.41 -7.32 10.71
N LEU A 130 8.45 -8.49 11.36
CA LEU A 130 9.68 -9.02 11.96
C LEU A 130 10.41 -10.06 11.09
N SER A 131 9.80 -10.55 10.01
CA SER A 131 10.42 -11.53 9.12
C SER A 131 10.76 -10.96 7.75
N VAL A 132 11.85 -11.46 7.16
CA VAL A 132 12.26 -11.05 5.80
C VAL A 132 11.23 -11.46 4.76
N ASP A 133 10.59 -12.61 4.92
CA ASP A 133 9.54 -13.05 3.98
C ASP A 133 8.31 -12.14 3.96
N ALA A 134 7.93 -11.59 5.12
CA ALA A 134 6.86 -10.59 5.18
C ALA A 134 7.28 -9.29 4.48
N MET A 135 8.52 -8.84 4.68
CA MET A 135 9.06 -7.65 3.99
C MET A 135 9.21 -7.85 2.47
N ARG A 136 9.57 -9.06 2.01
CA ARG A 136 9.57 -9.43 0.59
C ARG A 136 8.17 -9.39 -0.01
N SER A 137 7.19 -9.92 0.72
CA SER A 137 5.78 -9.92 0.30
C SER A 137 5.26 -8.48 0.19
N LEU A 138 5.49 -7.67 1.23
CA LEU A 138 5.19 -6.23 1.25
C LEU A 138 5.78 -5.52 0.02
N THR A 139 7.09 -5.67 -0.19
CA THR A 139 7.81 -5.00 -1.28
C THR A 139 7.28 -5.43 -2.64
N SER A 140 7.01 -6.73 -2.83
CA SER A 140 6.47 -7.27 -4.09
C SER A 140 5.07 -6.72 -4.40
N SER A 141 4.17 -6.71 -3.43
CA SER A 141 2.80 -6.22 -3.61
C SER A 141 2.78 -4.71 -3.82
N LEU A 142 3.56 -3.94 -3.06
CA LEU A 142 3.67 -2.49 -3.25
C LEU A 142 4.20 -2.15 -4.65
N ASN A 143 5.25 -2.84 -5.11
CA ASN A 143 5.79 -2.61 -6.44
C ASN A 143 4.82 -3.04 -7.56
N THR A 144 4.01 -4.07 -7.34
CA THR A 144 2.93 -4.45 -8.28
C THR A 144 1.91 -3.32 -8.42
N ILE A 145 1.45 -2.75 -7.28
CA ILE A 145 0.49 -1.64 -7.28
C ILE A 145 1.07 -0.40 -7.94
N ARG A 146 2.30 -0.02 -7.61
CA ARG A 146 2.98 1.14 -8.20
C ARG A 146 3.20 0.99 -9.69
N ALA A 147 3.67 -0.17 -10.14
CA ALA A 147 3.87 -0.43 -11.57
C ALA A 147 2.55 -0.34 -12.35
N TYR A 148 1.44 -0.84 -11.78
CA TYR A 148 0.12 -0.72 -12.38
C TYR A 148 -0.39 0.73 -12.40
N ALA A 149 -0.14 1.50 -11.34
CA ALA A 149 -0.51 2.92 -11.24
C ALA A 149 0.21 3.81 -12.28
N GLU A 150 1.43 3.44 -12.67
CA GLU A 150 2.23 4.13 -13.69
C GLU A 150 1.89 3.66 -15.11
N ASP A 151 1.53 2.39 -15.27
CA ASP A 151 1.24 1.73 -16.53
C ASP A 151 0.24 0.58 -16.32
N ASN A 152 -1.03 0.83 -16.61
CA ASN A 152 -2.10 -0.16 -16.48
C ASN A 152 -2.01 -1.35 -17.46
N THR A 153 -0.97 -1.42 -18.30
CA THR A 153 -0.63 -2.64 -19.06
C THR A 153 0.19 -3.64 -18.25
N GLN A 154 0.72 -3.24 -17.09
CA GLN A 154 1.35 -4.12 -16.11
C GLN A 154 0.32 -5.04 -15.43
N PRO A 155 0.76 -6.10 -14.73
CA PRO A 155 -0.16 -6.97 -13.99
C PRO A 155 -1.05 -6.18 -13.02
N ALA A 156 -2.36 -6.35 -13.15
CA ALA A 156 -3.31 -5.72 -12.25
C ALA A 156 -3.15 -6.28 -10.82
N PRO A 157 -3.06 -5.43 -9.78
CA PRO A 157 -3.05 -5.86 -8.40
C PRO A 157 -4.35 -6.60 -8.05
N ASN A 158 -4.25 -7.59 -7.17
CA ASN A 158 -5.41 -8.28 -6.61
C ASN A 158 -5.66 -7.85 -5.15
N GLU A 159 -6.73 -8.34 -4.54
CA GLU A 159 -7.12 -8.01 -3.16
C GLU A 159 -6.07 -8.39 -2.11
N THR A 160 -5.26 -9.43 -2.39
CA THR A 160 -4.15 -9.82 -1.51
C THR A 160 -3.02 -8.79 -1.55
N ASP A 161 -2.74 -8.19 -2.71
CA ASP A 161 -1.72 -7.14 -2.82
C ASP A 161 -2.07 -5.94 -1.94
N TYR A 162 -3.31 -5.46 -2.01
CA TYR A 162 -3.80 -4.37 -1.17
C TYR A 162 -3.79 -4.74 0.32
N THR A 163 -4.20 -5.97 0.66
CA THR A 163 -4.17 -6.44 2.06
C THR A 163 -2.75 -6.46 2.62
N ILE A 164 -1.77 -6.93 1.85
CA ILE A 164 -0.35 -6.99 2.23
C ILE A 164 0.24 -5.61 2.49
N VAL A 165 -0.09 -4.61 1.64
CA VAL A 165 0.38 -3.24 1.85
C VAL A 165 -0.44 -2.47 2.90
N GLY A 166 -1.37 -3.12 3.59
CA GLY A 166 -2.15 -2.52 4.68
C GLY A 166 -3.34 -1.67 4.22
N VAL A 167 -3.83 -1.85 3.00
CA VAL A 167 -5.09 -1.26 2.50
C VAL A 167 -6.22 -2.26 2.73
N SER A 168 -6.83 -2.18 3.92
CA SER A 168 -7.93 -3.08 4.31
C SER A 168 -9.24 -2.72 3.62
N GLY A 169 -10.11 -3.71 3.42
CA GLY A 169 -11.44 -3.52 2.83
C GLY A 169 -11.49 -3.66 1.31
N VAL A 170 -10.34 -3.90 0.66
CA VAL A 170 -10.30 -4.31 -0.74
C VAL A 170 -10.69 -5.77 -0.84
N ASP A 171 -11.63 -6.08 -1.73
CA ASP A 171 -12.17 -7.43 -1.94
C ASP A 171 -12.50 -7.67 -3.42
N THR A 172 -13.04 -8.85 -3.72
CA THR A 172 -13.40 -9.25 -5.09
C THR A 172 -14.46 -8.37 -5.73
N ASP A 173 -15.28 -7.68 -4.94
CA ASP A 173 -16.37 -6.85 -5.42
C ASP A 173 -15.86 -5.45 -5.80
N ASN A 174 -14.74 -5.01 -5.21
CA ASN A 174 -14.26 -3.64 -5.36
C ASN A 174 -12.83 -3.47 -5.92
N VAL A 175 -12.03 -4.54 -6.01
CA VAL A 175 -10.62 -4.45 -6.45
C VAL A 175 -10.47 -3.81 -7.83
N SER A 176 -11.40 -4.04 -8.75
CA SER A 176 -11.36 -3.41 -10.09
C SER A 176 -11.56 -1.90 -10.03
N GLU A 177 -12.39 -1.40 -9.11
CA GLU A 177 -12.63 0.03 -8.93
C GLU A 177 -11.43 0.69 -8.25
N ILE A 178 -10.86 0.04 -7.24
CA ILE A 178 -9.65 0.55 -6.56
C ILE A 178 -8.47 0.58 -7.52
N ASN A 179 -8.28 -0.46 -8.35
CA ASN A 179 -7.28 -0.45 -9.42
C ASN A 179 -7.50 0.72 -10.39
N GLN A 180 -8.74 0.97 -10.81
CA GLN A 180 -9.05 2.12 -11.67
C GLN A 180 -8.68 3.45 -10.99
N GLN A 181 -8.98 3.61 -9.69
CA GLN A 181 -8.61 4.82 -8.96
C GLN A 181 -7.10 5.00 -8.83
N VAL A 182 -6.37 3.92 -8.55
CA VAL A 182 -4.91 3.92 -8.44
C VAL A 182 -4.26 4.31 -9.77
N ASP A 183 -4.76 3.79 -10.89
CA ASP A 183 -4.30 4.12 -12.25
C ASP A 183 -4.67 5.56 -12.67
N GLU A 184 -5.96 5.91 -12.67
CA GLU A 184 -6.46 7.21 -13.15
C GLU A 184 -5.85 8.40 -12.40
N GLN A 185 -5.51 8.20 -11.12
CA GLN A 185 -4.94 9.23 -10.25
C GLN A 185 -3.43 9.06 -10.02
N SER A 186 -2.79 8.03 -10.60
CA SER A 186 -1.37 7.68 -10.42
C SER A 186 -0.95 7.63 -8.94
N ILE A 187 -1.69 6.87 -8.14
CA ILE A 187 -1.48 6.78 -6.69
C ILE A 187 -0.34 5.81 -6.39
N LEU A 188 0.77 6.32 -5.86
CA LEU A 188 1.98 5.54 -5.58
C LEU A 188 2.25 5.24 -4.10
N VAL A 189 1.55 5.96 -3.20
CA VAL A 189 1.77 5.89 -1.74
C VAL A 189 0.60 5.22 -1.04
N VAL A 190 0.89 4.43 -0.01
CA VAL A 190 -0.10 3.55 0.65
C VAL A 190 -1.20 4.37 1.34
N ASP A 191 -0.86 5.47 1.99
CA ASP A 191 -1.83 6.31 2.71
C ASP A 191 -2.89 6.90 1.77
N ALA A 192 -2.53 7.27 0.55
CA ALA A 192 -3.49 7.75 -0.45
C ALA A 192 -4.42 6.62 -0.93
N MET A 193 -3.94 5.38 -1.03
CA MET A 193 -4.78 4.21 -1.33
C MET A 193 -5.78 3.94 -0.21
N ARG A 194 -5.36 4.07 1.05
CA ARG A 194 -6.26 3.97 2.23
C ARG A 194 -7.31 5.06 2.23
N ASP A 195 -6.93 6.29 1.89
CA ASP A 195 -7.84 7.42 1.76
C ASP A 195 -8.91 7.18 0.69
N VAL A 196 -8.53 6.67 -0.49
CA VAL A 196 -9.46 6.26 -1.55
C VAL A 196 -10.41 5.19 -1.03
N MET A 197 -9.88 4.12 -0.42
CA MET A 197 -10.70 3.01 0.07
C MET A 197 -11.68 3.46 1.16
N ALA A 198 -11.27 4.34 2.06
CA ALA A 198 -12.14 4.91 3.09
C ALA A 198 -13.30 5.72 2.49
N SER A 199 -13.03 6.52 1.45
CA SER A 199 -14.06 7.31 0.76
C SER A 199 -15.01 6.43 -0.07
N VAL A 200 -14.49 5.41 -0.77
CA VAL A 200 -15.33 4.39 -1.43
C VAL A 200 -16.26 3.74 -0.41
N LEU A 201 -15.73 3.28 0.73
CA LEU A 201 -16.54 2.62 1.77
C LEU A 201 -17.61 3.57 2.33
N THR A 202 -17.25 4.81 2.64
CA THR A 202 -18.19 5.84 3.15
C THR A 202 -19.37 6.01 2.19
N ILE A 203 -19.09 6.23 0.91
CA ILE A 203 -20.11 6.38 -0.12
C ILE A 203 -21.00 5.14 -0.23
N ARG A 204 -20.42 3.94 -0.31
CA ARG A 204 -21.20 2.71 -0.45
C ARG A 204 -22.11 2.43 0.73
N THR A 205 -21.60 2.65 1.95
CA THR A 205 -22.41 2.48 3.16
C THR A 205 -23.56 3.48 3.19
N TYR A 206 -23.33 4.74 2.83
CA TYR A 206 -24.36 5.76 2.76
C TYR A 206 -25.38 5.52 1.62
N ALA A 207 -24.92 5.08 0.44
CA ALA A 207 -25.79 4.76 -0.70
C ALA A 207 -26.77 3.63 -0.38
N SER A 208 -26.34 2.69 0.46
CA SER A 208 -27.17 1.55 0.90
C SER A 208 -28.07 1.90 2.11
N ASP A 209 -27.65 2.84 2.95
CA ASP A 209 -28.33 3.25 4.17
C ASP A 209 -27.99 4.71 4.52
N ASN A 210 -28.89 5.63 4.19
CA ASN A 210 -28.71 7.07 4.47
C ASN A 210 -28.75 7.44 5.96
N THR A 211 -28.91 6.48 6.88
CA THR A 211 -28.68 6.73 8.30
C THR A 211 -27.20 6.69 8.68
N GLN A 212 -26.33 6.20 7.78
CA GLN A 212 -24.88 6.26 7.93
C GLN A 212 -24.34 7.68 7.66
N ALA A 213 -23.04 7.88 7.93
CA ALA A 213 -22.39 9.16 7.68
C ALA A 213 -22.48 9.53 6.19
N ALA A 214 -23.01 10.73 5.91
CA ALA A 214 -23.08 11.24 4.55
C ALA A 214 -21.67 11.58 4.03
N PRO A 215 -21.36 11.32 2.74
CA PRO A 215 -20.11 11.72 2.13
C PRO A 215 -19.86 13.22 2.26
N GLU A 216 -18.62 13.59 2.57
CA GLU A 216 -18.16 14.97 2.64
C GLU A 216 -17.44 15.37 1.35
N LEU A 217 -17.18 16.68 1.16
CA LEU A 217 -16.46 17.17 -0.01
C LEU A 217 -15.07 16.50 -0.18
N ALA A 218 -14.43 16.16 0.94
CA ALA A 218 -13.15 15.47 0.94
C ALA A 218 -13.24 14.07 0.30
N ASP A 219 -14.36 13.36 0.45
CA ASP A 219 -14.53 12.03 -0.11
C ASP A 219 -14.55 12.07 -1.64
N PHE A 220 -15.33 12.98 -2.22
CA PHE A 220 -15.35 13.17 -3.67
C PHE A 220 -13.98 13.61 -4.21
N THR A 221 -13.27 14.46 -3.46
CA THR A 221 -11.94 14.93 -3.84
C THR A 221 -10.93 13.78 -3.89
N LYS A 222 -10.92 12.88 -2.88
CA LYS A 222 -10.05 11.71 -2.83
C LYS A 222 -10.32 10.70 -3.95
N LEU A 223 -11.55 10.67 -4.46
CA LEU A 223 -11.97 9.82 -5.59
C LEU A 223 -11.79 10.50 -6.96
N GLY A 224 -11.13 11.66 -6.99
CA GLY A 224 -10.95 12.43 -8.22
C GLY A 224 -12.27 12.93 -8.84
N ILE A 225 -13.36 12.96 -8.09
CA ILE A 225 -14.67 13.45 -8.56
C ILE A 225 -14.69 14.97 -8.40
N SER A 226 -14.38 15.67 -9.50
CA SER A 226 -14.47 17.13 -9.56
C SER A 226 -15.92 17.60 -9.71
N GLY A 227 -16.19 18.85 -9.31
CA GLY A 227 -17.49 19.49 -9.53
C GLY A 227 -18.50 19.27 -8.40
N VAL A 228 -18.12 18.60 -7.31
CA VAL A 228 -18.86 18.67 -6.04
C VAL A 228 -18.38 19.90 -5.27
N ASP A 229 -19.31 20.70 -4.76
CA ASP A 229 -19.07 21.92 -4.00
C ASP A 229 -20.14 22.06 -2.89
N ALA A 230 -19.93 23.00 -1.95
CA ALA A 230 -20.88 23.20 -0.85
C ALA A 230 -22.34 23.44 -1.31
N PRO A 231 -22.59 24.22 -2.39
CA PRO A 231 -23.94 24.37 -2.94
C PRO A 231 -24.61 23.09 -3.45
N ASN A 232 -23.88 22.14 -4.04
CA ASN A 232 -24.48 20.93 -4.62
C ASN A 232 -24.33 19.66 -3.77
N LEU A 233 -23.46 19.64 -2.75
CA LEU A 233 -23.14 18.45 -1.95
C LEU A 233 -24.39 17.73 -1.43
N ALA A 234 -25.34 18.46 -0.86
CA ALA A 234 -26.57 17.86 -0.31
C ALA A 234 -27.43 17.20 -1.40
N ALA A 235 -27.52 17.80 -2.59
CA ALA A 235 -28.29 17.26 -3.70
C ALA A 235 -27.60 16.02 -4.31
N ILE A 236 -26.27 16.05 -4.44
CA ILE A 236 -25.48 14.90 -4.88
C ILE A 236 -25.62 13.73 -3.91
N ASN A 237 -25.49 13.98 -2.60
CA ASN A 237 -25.69 12.94 -1.60
C ASN A 237 -27.12 12.37 -1.63
N GLU A 238 -28.14 13.21 -1.77
CA GLU A 238 -29.51 12.71 -1.90
C GLU A 238 -29.67 11.77 -3.10
N GLN A 239 -29.08 12.12 -4.25
CA GLN A 239 -29.12 11.29 -5.46
C GLN A 239 -28.34 9.98 -5.31
N ILE A 240 -27.18 10.00 -4.66
CA ILE A 240 -26.41 8.79 -4.34
C ILE A 240 -27.26 7.80 -3.55
N ASN A 241 -28.01 8.27 -2.55
CA ASN A 241 -28.90 7.42 -1.76
C ASN A 241 -30.13 6.96 -2.56
N LEU A 242 -30.86 7.89 -3.20
CA LEU A 242 -32.10 7.58 -3.92
C LEU A 242 -31.91 6.55 -5.04
N GLN A 243 -30.74 6.57 -5.68
CA GLN A 243 -30.39 5.67 -6.78
C GLN A 243 -29.47 4.51 -6.33
N THR A 244 -29.06 4.47 -5.06
CA THR A 244 -28.08 3.50 -4.52
C THR A 244 -26.81 3.45 -5.38
N LEU A 245 -26.23 4.61 -5.67
CA LEU A 245 -24.99 4.71 -6.46
C LEU A 245 -23.79 4.33 -5.59
N ASP A 246 -23.23 3.16 -5.84
CA ASP A 246 -22.16 2.55 -5.03
C ASP A 246 -20.82 2.42 -5.78
N THR A 247 -20.71 3.04 -6.96
CA THR A 247 -19.47 3.11 -7.75
C THR A 247 -19.07 4.55 -8.06
N VAL A 248 -17.78 4.82 -8.05
CA VAL A 248 -17.13 6.10 -8.38
C VAL A 248 -17.57 6.58 -9.76
N ASN A 249 -17.63 5.70 -10.76
CA ASN A 249 -18.03 6.10 -12.12
C ASN A 249 -19.50 6.50 -12.21
N ALA A 250 -20.41 5.79 -11.54
CA ALA A 250 -21.82 6.20 -11.52
C ALA A 250 -21.99 7.59 -10.89
N ILE A 251 -21.23 7.86 -9.84
CA ILE A 251 -21.26 9.16 -9.15
C ILE A 251 -20.61 10.26 -10.00
N ARG A 252 -19.52 9.95 -10.71
CA ARG A 252 -18.89 10.87 -11.65
C ARG A 252 -19.85 11.28 -12.77
N THR A 253 -20.61 10.33 -13.31
CA THR A 253 -21.68 10.58 -14.28
C THR A 253 -22.77 11.48 -13.68
N LEU A 254 -23.30 11.12 -12.49
CA LEU A 254 -24.28 11.95 -11.77
C LEU A 254 -23.79 13.39 -11.60
N VAL A 255 -22.57 13.59 -11.10
CA VAL A 255 -22.00 14.91 -10.82
C VAL A 255 -21.79 15.71 -12.11
N SER A 256 -21.33 15.07 -13.19
CA SER A 256 -21.19 15.71 -14.50
C SER A 256 -22.54 16.23 -15.00
N SER A 257 -23.54 15.36 -15.07
CA SER A 257 -24.88 15.67 -15.55
C SER A 257 -25.59 16.73 -14.69
N PHE A 258 -25.42 16.66 -13.36
CA PHE A 258 -25.94 17.66 -12.43
C PHE A 258 -25.35 19.04 -12.72
N ASN A 259 -24.04 19.10 -12.99
CA ASN A 259 -23.35 20.35 -13.26
C ASN A 259 -23.70 20.95 -14.62
N VAL A 260 -23.97 20.13 -15.65
CA VAL A 260 -24.49 20.60 -16.95
C VAL A 260 -25.84 21.29 -16.76
N ILE A 261 -26.80 20.64 -16.09
CA ILE A 261 -28.13 21.20 -15.83
C ILE A 261 -28.03 22.47 -14.98
N ARG A 262 -27.23 22.46 -13.92
CA ARG A 262 -27.00 23.62 -13.05
C ARG A 262 -26.39 24.80 -13.81
N ALA A 263 -25.39 24.55 -14.66
CA ALA A 263 -24.72 25.59 -15.44
C ALA A 263 -25.67 26.21 -16.47
N TYR A 264 -26.41 25.37 -17.20
CA TYR A 264 -27.41 25.84 -18.16
C TYR A 264 -28.55 26.64 -17.50
N ALA A 265 -29.02 26.18 -16.33
CA ALA A 265 -29.97 26.96 -15.55
C ALA A 265 -29.40 28.33 -15.20
N ALA A 266 -28.17 28.41 -14.69
CA ALA A 266 -27.57 29.70 -14.31
C ALA A 266 -27.29 30.64 -15.50
N ASP A 267 -26.97 30.07 -16.66
CA ASP A 267 -26.59 30.77 -17.89
C ASP A 267 -26.91 29.90 -19.11
N ASN A 268 -27.97 30.24 -19.85
CA ASN A 268 -28.41 29.48 -21.02
C ASN A 268 -27.46 29.55 -22.24
N THR A 269 -26.33 30.24 -22.11
CA THR A 269 -25.24 30.17 -23.09
C THR A 269 -24.29 28.99 -22.86
N GLN A 270 -24.42 28.31 -21.72
CA GLN A 270 -23.70 27.06 -21.41
C GLN A 270 -24.26 25.88 -22.22
N PRO A 271 -23.56 24.72 -22.26
CA PRO A 271 -24.03 23.54 -22.97
C PRO A 271 -25.46 23.14 -22.55
N GLU A 272 -26.32 22.92 -23.55
CA GLU A 272 -27.71 22.53 -23.33
C GLU A 272 -27.79 21.10 -22.77
N PRO A 273 -28.55 20.85 -21.69
CA PRO A 273 -28.74 19.51 -21.15
C PRO A 273 -29.36 18.56 -22.17
N SER A 274 -28.83 17.35 -22.20
CA SER A 274 -29.32 16.23 -23.01
C SER A 274 -30.31 15.37 -22.23
N VAL A 275 -30.99 14.44 -22.92
CA VAL A 275 -31.82 13.41 -22.26
C VAL A 275 -31.01 12.61 -21.24
N SER A 276 -29.73 12.33 -21.54
CA SER A 276 -28.85 11.58 -20.62
C SER A 276 -28.66 12.33 -19.31
N ASP A 277 -28.46 13.65 -19.37
CA ASP A 277 -28.19 14.44 -18.17
C ASP A 277 -29.36 14.35 -17.18
N TYR A 278 -30.59 14.41 -17.68
CA TYR A 278 -31.79 14.23 -16.85
C TYR A 278 -31.92 12.79 -16.34
N SER A 279 -31.66 11.78 -17.19
CA SER A 279 -31.76 10.39 -16.75
C SER A 279 -30.73 10.01 -15.69
N ASP A 280 -29.52 10.58 -15.73
CA ASP A 280 -28.47 10.35 -14.74
C ASP A 280 -28.83 10.93 -13.36
N LEU A 281 -29.71 11.94 -13.33
CA LEU A 281 -30.32 12.49 -12.11
C LEU A 281 -31.57 11.71 -11.65
N GLY A 282 -31.88 10.58 -12.30
CA GLY A 282 -33.08 9.79 -12.05
C GLY A 282 -34.38 10.47 -12.51
N ILE A 283 -34.30 11.53 -13.32
CA ILE A 283 -35.48 12.25 -13.82
C ILE A 283 -36.05 11.48 -15.01
N ALA A 284 -37.07 10.67 -14.73
CA ALA A 284 -37.77 9.89 -15.74
C ALA A 284 -38.72 10.75 -16.60
N GLY A 285 -38.96 10.28 -17.83
CA GLY A 285 -39.95 10.89 -18.73
C GLY A 285 -39.42 12.02 -19.59
N VAL A 286 -38.13 12.36 -19.50
CA VAL A 286 -37.46 13.24 -20.47
C VAL A 286 -37.10 12.43 -21.72
N ASP A 287 -37.50 12.89 -22.88
CA ASP A 287 -37.21 12.27 -24.17
C ASP A 287 -36.97 13.34 -25.24
N SER A 288 -36.68 12.92 -26.48
CA SER A 288 -36.42 13.86 -27.58
C SER A 288 -37.61 14.76 -27.93
N ASP A 289 -38.84 14.34 -27.61
CA ASP A 289 -40.05 15.07 -27.98
C ASP A 289 -40.32 16.21 -27.00
N ASN A 290 -39.91 16.06 -25.74
CA ASN A 290 -40.13 17.07 -24.69
C ASN A 290 -38.86 17.78 -24.18
N LEU A 291 -37.65 17.35 -24.56
CA LEU A 291 -36.38 17.90 -24.09
C LEU A 291 -36.29 19.43 -24.24
N ALA A 292 -36.63 19.96 -25.41
CA ALA A 292 -36.56 21.40 -25.67
C ALA A 292 -37.49 22.22 -24.75
N GLN A 293 -38.66 21.67 -24.42
CA GLN A 293 -39.60 22.33 -23.50
C GLN A 293 -39.09 22.28 -22.06
N ILE A 294 -38.46 21.18 -21.66
CA ILE A 294 -37.88 21.02 -20.33
C ILE A 294 -36.67 21.94 -20.16
N ASN A 295 -35.77 22.01 -21.13
CA ASN A 295 -34.64 22.94 -21.12
C ASN A 295 -35.11 24.38 -21.05
N GLN A 296 -36.15 24.76 -21.80
CA GLN A 296 -36.76 26.09 -21.66
C GLN A 296 -37.25 26.36 -20.24
N GLN A 297 -37.89 25.39 -19.57
CA GLN A 297 -38.33 25.57 -18.18
C GLN A 297 -37.17 25.71 -17.19
N VAL A 298 -36.07 24.98 -17.41
CA VAL A 298 -34.85 25.08 -16.59
C VAL A 298 -34.23 26.49 -16.69
N ASP A 299 -34.21 27.07 -17.90
CA ASP A 299 -33.78 28.46 -18.13
C ASP A 299 -34.77 29.50 -17.55
N GLU A 300 -36.07 29.24 -17.60
CA GLU A 300 -37.07 30.19 -17.08
C GLU A 300 -37.11 30.23 -15.54
N GLN A 301 -36.82 29.11 -14.84
CA GLN A 301 -36.83 29.07 -13.37
C GLN A 301 -35.65 29.78 -12.72
N SER A 302 -34.52 29.89 -13.40
CA SER A 302 -33.33 30.61 -12.92
C SER A 302 -33.51 32.14 -12.97
N LEU A 303 -34.35 32.66 -13.85
CA LEU A 303 -34.71 34.08 -13.92
C LEU A 303 -35.57 34.57 -12.74
N ILE A 304 -36.11 33.67 -11.91
CA ILE A 304 -36.99 34.00 -10.76
C ILE A 304 -36.19 34.19 -9.46
N THR A 305 -34.89 33.84 -9.43
CA THR A 305 -34.05 33.93 -8.23
C THR A 305 -33.13 35.18 -8.21
N ILE A 306 -33.42 36.20 -9.01
CA ILE A 306 -32.71 37.51 -9.02
C ILE A 306 -33.45 38.53 -8.14
#